data_AF-A0A2C5XWW2-F1
#
_entry.id   AF-A0A2C5XWW2-F1
#
_cell.length_a   1.000
_cell.length_b   1.000
_cell.length_c   1.000
_cell.angle_alpha   90.00
_cell.angle_beta   90.00
_cell.angle_gamma   90.00
#
_symmetry.space_group_name_H-M   'P 1'
#
loop_
_entity.id
_entity.type
_entity.pdbx_description
1 polymer ?
#
loop_
_entity_poly.entity_id
_entity_poly.type
_entity_poly.pdbx_seq_one_letter_code
_entity_poly.pdbx_strand_id
1 'polypeptide(L)'
;MPLAGVTALQVLNKYKGSLQGKTVFIPAGLSGTGVAACQLAKNVFHVGKVITTVSTSKIAKVPELLGEGVVDQIIDYTKENPRDVIPHRSVDLIFDTTGQAMEFLSLLVPSTGLVVSISTQPSAKTLQASSVMQRPDNPRIPMVGRIFLDSADMVRRLRAWRWNVGYLYWFLDPNGNDLDKLTEYIDQGKLKPVVGAQVHLKDIDKVREACALVYKGKGGLGKTVIQVA
;
A
#
# COMPACT_ATOMS: atom_id res chain seq x y z
N MET A 1 -5.97 -12.02 -4.47
CA MET A 1 -5.23 -11.03 -5.26
C MET A 1 -6.04 -9.82 -5.71
N PRO A 2 -7.29 -9.94 -6.24
CA PRO A 2 -7.98 -8.87 -6.97
C PRO A 2 -7.95 -7.49 -6.28
N LEU A 3 -8.50 -7.39 -5.07
CA LEU A 3 -8.56 -6.14 -4.31
C LEU A 3 -7.18 -5.49 -4.11
N ALA A 4 -6.20 -6.26 -3.65
CA ALA A 4 -4.88 -5.77 -3.30
C ALA A 4 -4.06 -5.38 -4.54
N GLY A 5 -4.18 -6.17 -5.61
CA GLY A 5 -3.55 -5.88 -6.90
C GLY A 5 -4.11 -4.62 -7.53
N VAL A 6 -5.45 -4.45 -7.54
CA VAL A 6 -6.07 -3.25 -8.14
C VAL A 6 -5.70 -2.02 -7.34
N THR A 7 -5.73 -2.08 -6.01
CA THR A 7 -5.26 -0.97 -5.17
C THR A 7 -3.82 -0.61 -5.50
N ALA A 8 -2.93 -1.60 -5.63
CA ALA A 8 -1.53 -1.34 -5.95
C ALA A 8 -1.34 -0.71 -7.33
N LEU A 9 -2.02 -1.25 -8.36
CA LEU A 9 -1.99 -0.71 -9.72
C LEU A 9 -2.49 0.75 -9.76
N GLN A 10 -3.62 1.03 -9.11
CA GLN A 10 -4.20 2.37 -9.09
C GLN A 10 -3.32 3.37 -8.36
N VAL A 11 -2.71 2.99 -7.24
CA VAL A 11 -1.82 3.86 -6.47
C VAL A 11 -0.56 4.21 -7.27
N LEU A 12 0.09 3.23 -7.90
CA LEU A 12 1.26 3.49 -8.74
C LEU A 12 0.93 4.44 -9.90
N ASN A 13 -0.26 4.32 -10.48
CA ASN A 13 -0.77 5.24 -11.51
C ASN A 13 -1.12 6.65 -11.01
N LYS A 14 -1.06 6.95 -9.71
CA LYS A 14 -1.27 8.32 -9.19
C LYS A 14 -0.05 9.20 -9.30
N TYR A 15 1.13 8.62 -9.48
CA TYR A 15 2.32 9.42 -9.74
C TYR A 15 2.15 10.16 -11.08
N LYS A 16 2.43 11.47 -11.09
CA LYS A 16 2.29 12.28 -12.30
C LYS A 16 3.51 12.05 -13.20
N GLY A 17 3.29 11.48 -14.37
CA GLY A 17 4.36 11.11 -15.30
C GLY A 17 4.82 9.66 -15.09
N SER A 18 6.04 9.35 -15.52
CA SER A 18 6.58 8.00 -15.44
C SER A 18 7.31 7.75 -14.11
N LEU A 19 7.11 6.56 -13.55
CA LEU A 19 7.90 6.02 -12.44
C LEU A 19 9.17 5.29 -12.92
N GLN A 20 9.39 5.19 -14.23
CA GLN A 20 10.56 4.52 -14.78
C GLN A 20 11.86 5.16 -14.28
N GLY A 21 12.76 4.33 -13.75
CA GLY A 21 14.04 4.79 -13.19
C GLY A 21 13.93 5.59 -11.89
N LYS A 22 12.72 5.81 -11.35
CA LYS A 22 12.49 6.52 -10.08
C LYS A 22 12.73 5.65 -8.85
N THR A 23 12.70 6.26 -7.68
CA THR A 23 12.73 5.56 -6.40
C THR A 23 11.34 5.52 -5.77
N VAL A 24 10.87 4.32 -5.42
CA VAL A 24 9.59 4.11 -4.74
C VAL A 24 9.82 3.44 -3.40
N PHE A 25 9.22 3.98 -2.35
CA PHE A 25 9.23 3.40 -1.01
C PHE A 25 7.85 2.81 -0.67
N ILE A 26 7.84 1.50 -0.44
CA ILE A 26 6.64 0.68 -0.15
C ILE A 26 6.87 -0.02 1.20
N PRO A 27 6.57 0.61 2.34
CA PRO A 27 6.70 -0.06 3.64
C PRO A 27 5.81 -1.31 3.71
N ALA A 28 6.17 -2.26 4.59
CA ALA A 28 5.45 -3.52 4.75
C ALA A 28 5.24 -4.29 3.44
N GLY A 29 6.28 -4.43 2.61
CA GLY A 29 6.23 -5.06 1.28
C GLY A 29 5.82 -6.54 1.26
N LEU A 30 5.79 -7.22 2.41
CA LEU A 30 5.20 -8.58 2.53
C LEU A 30 3.77 -8.59 3.09
N SER A 31 3.10 -7.44 3.14
CA SER A 31 1.67 -7.33 3.45
C SER A 31 0.80 -7.71 2.24
N GLY A 32 -0.51 -7.87 2.45
CA GLY A 32 -1.45 -8.23 1.39
C GLY A 32 -1.40 -7.32 0.16
N THR A 33 -1.21 -6.01 0.33
CA THR A 33 -1.04 -5.06 -0.77
C THR A 33 0.43 -4.88 -1.16
N GLY A 34 1.33 -4.87 -0.18
CA GLY A 34 2.77 -4.67 -0.41
C GLY A 34 3.36 -5.67 -1.41
N VAL A 35 2.95 -6.94 -1.35
CA VAL A 35 3.47 -7.99 -2.24
C VAL A 35 3.18 -7.69 -3.71
N ALA A 36 1.99 -7.17 -4.03
CA ALA A 36 1.62 -6.79 -5.38
C ALA A 36 2.27 -5.45 -5.76
N ALA A 37 2.32 -4.51 -4.82
CA ALA A 37 2.90 -3.19 -5.04
C ALA A 37 4.39 -3.24 -5.43
N CYS A 38 5.20 -4.03 -4.71
CA CYS A 38 6.62 -4.18 -5.03
C CYS A 38 6.83 -4.80 -6.42
N GLN A 39 6.11 -5.88 -6.73
CA GLN A 39 6.20 -6.55 -8.03
C GLN A 39 5.76 -5.65 -9.18
N LEU A 40 4.62 -4.97 -9.05
CA LEU A 40 4.13 -4.04 -10.07
C LEU A 40 5.09 -2.86 -10.26
N ALA A 41 5.59 -2.27 -9.17
CA ALA A 41 6.55 -1.17 -9.23
C ALA A 41 7.77 -1.55 -10.07
N LYS A 42 8.36 -2.73 -9.83
CA LYS A 42 9.54 -3.18 -10.57
C LYS A 42 9.21 -3.65 -11.99
N ASN A 43 8.26 -4.56 -12.13
CA ASN A 43 8.08 -5.34 -13.37
C ASN A 43 7.18 -4.65 -14.40
N VAL A 44 6.32 -3.72 -13.97
CA VAL A 44 5.35 -3.02 -14.83
C VAL A 44 5.69 -1.55 -14.95
N PHE A 45 6.00 -0.89 -13.84
CA PHE A 45 6.32 0.55 -13.83
C PHE A 45 7.81 0.84 -14.04
N HIS A 46 8.65 -0.19 -14.14
CA HIS A 46 10.08 -0.10 -14.40
C HIS A 46 10.81 0.84 -13.43
N VAL A 47 10.37 0.83 -12.16
CA VAL A 47 10.98 1.59 -11.08
C VAL A 47 12.46 1.22 -10.95
N GLY A 48 13.31 2.24 -10.88
CA GLY A 48 14.75 2.04 -10.75
C GLY A 48 15.12 1.43 -9.40
N LYS A 49 14.55 1.98 -8.31
CA LYS A 49 14.79 1.54 -6.95
C LYS A 49 13.50 1.33 -6.15
N VAL A 50 13.23 0.11 -5.74
CA VAL A 50 12.14 -0.28 -4.84
C VAL A 50 12.73 -0.50 -3.44
N ILE A 51 12.24 0.27 -2.48
CA ILE A 51 12.60 0.18 -1.07
C ILE A 51 11.40 -0.39 -0.30
N THR A 52 11.64 -1.32 0.61
CA THR A 52 10.58 -1.87 1.49
C THR A 52 11.05 -2.01 2.92
N THR A 53 10.10 -2.15 3.85
CA THR A 53 10.34 -2.60 5.21
C THR A 53 9.75 -3.97 5.49
N VAL A 54 10.46 -4.78 6.25
CA VAL A 54 9.96 -6.05 6.85
C VAL A 54 10.60 -6.25 8.22
N SER A 55 10.10 -7.21 9.02
CA SER A 55 10.73 -7.60 10.28
C SER A 55 11.92 -8.53 10.02
N THR A 56 12.86 -8.65 10.96
CA THR A 56 14.07 -9.50 10.84
C THR A 56 13.79 -10.90 10.27
N SER A 57 12.80 -11.60 10.83
CA SER A 57 12.44 -12.97 10.43
C SER A 57 11.87 -13.10 9.02
N LYS A 58 11.58 -11.98 8.36
CA LYS A 58 10.96 -11.90 7.04
C LYS A 58 11.91 -11.42 5.95
N ILE A 59 13.13 -10.98 6.28
CA ILE A 59 14.09 -10.46 5.30
C ILE A 59 14.36 -11.50 4.21
N ALA A 60 14.72 -12.73 4.60
CA ALA A 60 14.98 -13.81 3.66
C ALA A 60 13.77 -14.19 2.80
N LYS A 61 12.55 -13.91 3.28
CA LYS A 61 11.31 -14.19 2.55
C LYS A 61 11.00 -13.19 1.45
N VAL A 62 11.65 -12.02 1.44
CA VAL A 62 11.41 -11.00 0.41
C VAL A 62 11.77 -11.51 -0.99
N PRO A 63 13.02 -11.94 -1.27
CA PRO A 63 13.37 -12.50 -2.57
C PRO A 63 12.64 -13.83 -2.85
N GLU A 64 12.42 -14.66 -1.83
CA GLU A 64 11.68 -15.93 -1.96
C GLU A 64 10.25 -15.72 -2.50
N LEU A 65 9.52 -14.74 -1.95
CA LEU A 65 8.11 -14.54 -2.26
C LEU A 65 7.88 -13.56 -3.41
N LEU A 66 8.75 -12.56 -3.58
CA LEU A 66 8.58 -11.51 -4.59
C LEU A 66 9.40 -11.77 -5.85
N GLY A 67 10.45 -12.59 -5.76
CA GLY A 67 11.43 -12.80 -6.82
C GLY A 67 12.69 -11.95 -6.63
N GLU A 68 13.82 -12.49 -7.09
CA GLU A 68 15.10 -11.79 -7.09
C GLU A 68 15.03 -10.48 -7.88
N GLY A 69 15.67 -9.44 -7.36
CA GLY A 69 15.72 -8.13 -8.00
C GLY A 69 14.41 -7.32 -7.98
N VAL A 70 13.31 -7.82 -7.40
CA VAL A 70 12.07 -7.02 -7.26
C VAL A 70 12.22 -5.87 -6.26
N VAL A 71 13.02 -6.09 -5.22
CA VAL A 71 13.29 -5.12 -4.17
C VAL A 71 14.79 -4.85 -4.11
N ASP A 72 15.18 -3.58 -4.23
CA ASP A 72 16.58 -3.16 -4.25
C ASP A 72 17.12 -2.85 -2.85
N GLN A 73 16.24 -2.47 -1.92
CA GLN A 73 16.62 -2.19 -0.53
C GLN A 73 15.56 -2.72 0.44
N ILE A 74 15.96 -3.67 1.29
CA ILE A 74 15.13 -4.23 2.36
C ILE A 74 15.60 -3.65 3.68
N ILE A 75 14.70 -2.98 4.41
CA ILE A 75 15.00 -2.36 5.70
C ILE A 75 14.33 -3.17 6.81
N ASP A 76 15.10 -3.53 7.83
CA ASP A 76 14.57 -4.16 9.05
C ASP A 76 14.02 -3.11 9.99
N TYR A 77 12.72 -2.84 9.92
CA TYR A 77 12.10 -1.78 10.74
C TYR A 77 12.17 -2.06 12.26
N THR A 78 12.54 -3.28 12.66
CA THR A 78 12.72 -3.64 14.07
C THR A 78 14.10 -3.28 14.62
N LYS A 79 15.04 -2.93 13.74
CA LYS A 79 16.43 -2.59 14.10
C LYS A 79 16.81 -1.16 13.78
N GLU A 80 16.26 -0.61 12.69
CA GLU A 80 16.58 0.73 12.23
C GLU A 80 15.33 1.45 11.73
N ASN A 81 15.32 2.79 11.83
CA ASN A 81 14.24 3.58 11.29
C ASN A 81 14.50 3.87 9.80
N PRO A 82 13.55 3.61 8.89
CA PRO A 82 13.70 3.95 7.48
C PRO A 82 14.09 5.41 7.21
N ARG A 83 13.68 6.33 8.09
CA ARG A 83 14.02 7.75 7.99
C ARG A 83 15.52 8.03 8.07
N ASP A 84 16.26 7.19 8.81
CA ASP A 84 17.67 7.42 9.10
C ASP A 84 18.59 6.77 8.05
N VAL A 85 18.07 5.81 7.29
CA VAL A 85 18.85 4.99 6.35
C VAL A 85 18.53 5.25 4.89
N ILE A 86 17.34 5.79 4.60
CA ILE A 86 16.99 6.26 3.27
C ILE A 86 17.52 7.70 3.12
N PRO A 87 18.29 8.02 2.07
CA PRO A 87 18.77 9.38 1.87
C PRO A 87 17.62 10.39 1.77
N HIS A 88 17.82 11.57 2.36
CA HIS A 88 16.88 12.67 2.22
C HIS A 88 16.69 13.05 0.74
N ARG A 89 15.46 13.44 0.38
CA ARG A 89 15.10 13.91 -0.96
C ARG A 89 15.49 12.95 -2.08
N SER A 90 15.34 11.64 -1.85
CA SER A 90 15.71 10.59 -2.81
C SER A 90 14.56 9.70 -3.26
N VAL A 91 13.38 9.85 -2.66
CA VAL A 91 12.18 9.05 -2.96
C VAL A 91 11.19 9.88 -3.79
N ASP A 92 10.72 9.34 -4.90
CA ASP A 92 9.73 10.00 -5.75
C ASP A 92 8.29 9.67 -5.30
N LEU A 93 8.05 8.43 -4.89
CA LEU A 93 6.73 7.98 -4.43
C LEU A 93 6.84 7.18 -3.14
N ILE A 94 6.05 7.56 -2.14
CA ILE A 94 5.77 6.71 -0.97
C ILE A 94 4.37 6.12 -1.15
N PHE A 95 4.30 4.80 -1.31
CA PHE A 95 3.05 4.06 -1.24
C PHE A 95 2.82 3.60 0.19
N ASP A 96 2.04 4.38 0.92
CA ASP A 96 1.81 4.20 2.34
C ASP A 96 0.73 3.15 2.63
N THR A 97 1.18 1.95 3.01
CA THR A 97 0.34 0.85 3.49
C THR A 97 0.34 0.72 5.01
N THR A 98 1.09 1.54 5.74
CA THR A 98 1.21 1.45 7.22
C THR A 98 0.55 2.61 7.96
N GLY A 99 0.21 3.69 7.26
CA GLY A 99 -0.35 4.91 7.82
C GLY A 99 0.70 5.84 8.43
N GLN A 100 1.99 5.57 8.20
CA GLN A 100 3.11 6.27 8.85
C GLN A 100 3.85 7.24 7.92
N ALA A 101 3.38 7.45 6.68
CA ALA A 101 4.12 8.24 5.69
C ALA A 101 4.44 9.69 6.10
N MET A 102 3.70 10.24 7.05
CA MET A 102 3.98 11.57 7.61
C MET A 102 5.31 11.67 8.36
N GLU A 103 5.88 10.54 8.81
CA GLU A 103 7.22 10.45 9.41
C GLU A 103 8.33 10.49 8.35
N PHE A 104 7.99 10.17 7.10
CA PHE A 104 8.94 9.95 6.00
C PHE A 104 8.96 11.09 4.98
N LEU A 105 8.26 12.21 5.23
CA LEU A 105 8.17 13.34 4.28
C LEU A 105 9.53 13.91 3.89
N SER A 106 10.52 13.84 4.79
CA SER A 106 11.88 14.31 4.53
C SER A 106 12.66 13.46 3.51
N LEU A 107 12.18 12.27 3.18
CA LEU A 107 12.77 11.38 2.19
C LEU A 107 12.35 11.74 0.77
N LEU A 108 11.21 12.44 0.62
CA LEU A 108 10.63 12.74 -0.68
C LEU A 108 11.38 13.87 -1.41
N VAL A 109 11.50 13.73 -2.73
CA VAL A 109 12.00 14.77 -3.61
C VAL A 109 11.04 15.97 -3.59
N PRO A 110 11.49 17.21 -3.30
CA PRO A 110 10.60 18.37 -3.36
C PRO A 110 10.00 18.60 -4.75
N SER A 111 8.83 19.23 -4.80
CA SER A 111 8.03 19.56 -5.99
C SER A 111 7.43 18.37 -6.77
N THR A 112 8.08 17.21 -6.76
CA THR A 112 7.67 16.02 -7.52
C THR A 112 7.28 14.84 -6.64
N GLY A 113 7.79 14.80 -5.41
CA GLY A 113 7.53 13.75 -4.45
C GLY A 113 6.05 13.65 -4.09
N LEU A 114 5.55 12.42 -4.00
CA LEU A 114 4.15 12.14 -3.70
C LEU A 114 4.03 11.06 -2.62
N VAL A 115 3.19 11.31 -1.63
CA VAL A 115 2.62 10.26 -0.78
C VAL A 115 1.25 9.87 -1.31
N VAL A 116 1.04 8.59 -1.52
CA VAL A 116 -0.29 8.01 -1.71
C VAL A 116 -0.55 7.01 -0.60
N SER A 117 -1.53 7.29 0.26
CA SER A 117 -1.86 6.42 1.38
C SER A 117 -3.18 5.69 1.17
N ILE A 118 -3.20 4.43 1.59
CA ILE A 118 -4.42 3.61 1.68
C ILE A 118 -4.79 3.30 3.14
N SER A 119 -3.92 3.69 4.08
CA SER A 119 -4.01 3.30 5.49
C SER A 119 -4.26 4.47 6.46
N THR A 120 -4.23 5.72 5.99
CA THR A 120 -4.65 6.88 6.80
C THR A 120 -6.16 7.09 6.75
N GLN A 121 -6.67 8.10 7.46
CA GLN A 121 -8.07 8.48 7.35
C GLN A 121 -8.30 9.30 6.07
N PRO A 122 -9.31 8.97 5.24
CA PRO A 122 -9.73 9.80 4.12
C PRO A 122 -10.32 11.13 4.61
N SER A 123 -10.34 12.15 3.76
CA SER A 123 -11.25 13.29 3.95
C SER A 123 -12.70 12.85 3.82
N ALA A 124 -13.64 13.65 4.33
CA ALA A 124 -15.06 13.35 4.19
C ALA A 124 -15.48 13.34 2.71
N LYS A 125 -14.91 14.24 1.90
CA LYS A 125 -15.15 14.28 0.45
C LYS A 125 -14.71 12.96 -0.22
N THR A 126 -13.50 12.51 0.09
CA THR A 126 -12.95 11.27 -0.47
C THR A 126 -13.74 10.05 0.01
N LEU A 127 -14.17 10.03 1.28
CA LEU A 127 -14.99 8.97 1.83
C LEU A 127 -16.40 8.94 1.21
N GLN A 128 -17.05 10.09 1.06
CA GLN A 128 -18.39 10.18 0.47
C GLN A 128 -18.39 9.77 -1.02
N ALA A 129 -17.31 10.05 -1.75
CA ALA A 129 -17.16 9.65 -3.14
C ALA A 129 -16.76 8.16 -3.31
N SER A 130 -16.35 7.48 -2.25
CA SER A 130 -15.88 6.09 -2.30
C SER A 130 -17.01 5.12 -2.61
N SER A 131 -16.66 4.00 -3.24
CA SER A 131 -17.55 2.87 -3.50
C SER A 131 -18.25 2.33 -2.24
N VAL A 132 -17.66 2.50 -1.05
CA VAL A 132 -18.25 2.07 0.22
C VAL A 132 -19.50 2.86 0.59
N MET A 133 -19.58 4.13 0.16
CA MET A 133 -20.71 5.04 0.44
C MET A 133 -21.73 5.10 -0.70
N GLN A 134 -21.42 4.53 -1.87
CA GLN A 134 -22.33 4.39 -3.01
C GLN A 134 -23.35 3.25 -2.77
N ARG A 135 -24.14 3.37 -1.71
CA ARG A 135 -25.20 2.43 -1.35
C ARG A 135 -26.58 3.02 -1.70
N PRO A 136 -27.63 2.20 -1.87
CA PRO A 136 -28.98 2.69 -2.19
C PRO A 136 -29.53 3.73 -1.20
N ASP A 137 -29.13 3.62 0.07
CA ASP A 137 -29.50 4.53 1.17
C ASP A 137 -28.69 5.84 1.19
N ASN A 138 -27.66 5.96 0.33
CA ASN A 138 -26.73 7.10 0.19
C ASN A 138 -26.44 7.82 1.51
N PRO A 139 -25.88 7.11 2.50
CA PRO A 139 -25.69 7.66 3.83
C PRO A 139 -24.76 8.87 3.77
N ARG A 140 -25.20 9.98 4.36
CA ARG A 140 -24.39 11.19 4.49
C ARG A 140 -23.59 11.13 5.77
N ILE A 141 -22.31 11.44 5.68
CA ILE A 141 -21.45 11.54 6.86
C ILE A 141 -22.00 12.65 7.77
N PRO A 142 -22.27 12.38 9.06
CA PRO A 142 -22.71 13.40 10.02
C PRO A 142 -21.75 14.58 10.07
N MET A 143 -22.26 15.78 10.30
CA MET A 143 -21.47 17.02 10.26
C MET A 143 -20.23 16.97 11.16
N VAL A 144 -20.36 16.45 12.38
CA VAL A 144 -19.25 16.31 13.33
C VAL A 144 -18.15 15.40 12.77
N GLY A 145 -18.53 14.25 12.18
CA GLY A 145 -17.59 13.34 11.55
C GLY A 145 -16.91 13.95 10.33
N ARG A 146 -17.65 14.74 9.54
CA ARG A 146 -17.10 15.45 8.39
C ARG A 146 -16.03 16.47 8.79
N ILE A 147 -16.31 17.30 9.80
CA ILE A 147 -15.35 18.29 10.32
C ILE A 147 -14.08 17.59 10.81
N PHE A 148 -14.23 16.48 11.54
CA PHE A 148 -13.08 15.71 12.03
C PHE A 148 -12.21 15.16 10.89
N LEU A 149 -12.82 14.48 9.90
CA LEU A 149 -12.10 13.88 8.78
C LEU A 149 -11.42 14.93 7.90
N ASP A 150 -12.11 16.03 7.57
CA ASP A 150 -11.57 17.11 6.75
C ASP A 150 -10.43 17.84 7.48
N SER A 151 -10.54 18.03 8.79
CA SER A 151 -9.45 18.62 9.61
C SER A 151 -8.22 17.72 9.66
N ALA A 152 -8.40 16.42 9.84
CA ALA A 152 -7.31 15.47 9.87
C ALA A 152 -6.59 15.40 8.50
N ASP A 153 -7.34 15.40 7.39
CA ASP A 153 -6.77 15.45 6.04
C ASP A 153 -6.04 16.77 5.78
N MET A 154 -6.60 17.89 6.21
CA MET A 154 -5.98 19.22 6.12
C MET A 154 -4.63 19.26 6.84
N VAL A 155 -4.55 18.75 8.08
CA VAL A 155 -3.28 18.70 8.82
C VAL A 155 -2.22 17.90 8.06
N ARG A 156 -2.59 16.76 7.46
CA ARG A 156 -1.67 15.95 6.65
C ARG A 156 -1.21 16.69 5.39
N ARG A 157 -2.14 17.34 4.69
CA ARG A 157 -1.83 18.16 3.50
C ARG A 157 -0.92 19.34 3.84
N LEU A 158 -1.17 20.03 4.95
CA LEU A 158 -0.33 21.15 5.41
C LEU A 158 1.08 20.68 5.77
N ARG A 159 1.21 19.52 6.43
CA ARG A 159 2.51 18.90 6.70
C ARG A 159 3.24 18.58 5.40
N ALA A 160 2.59 17.90 4.46
CA ALA A 160 3.18 17.58 3.14
C ALA A 160 3.58 18.84 2.36
N TRP A 161 2.70 19.85 2.35
CA TRP A 161 2.95 21.14 1.72
C TRP A 161 4.17 21.87 2.31
N ARG A 162 4.38 21.80 3.64
CA ARG A 162 5.57 22.37 4.29
C ARG A 162 6.88 21.73 3.84
N TRP A 163 6.84 20.49 3.38
CA TRP A 163 7.97 19.80 2.74
C TRP A 163 8.02 20.00 1.23
N ASN A 164 7.09 20.77 0.66
CA ASN A 164 6.89 20.96 -0.78
C ASN A 164 6.66 19.63 -1.51
N VAL A 165 5.84 18.74 -0.95
CA VAL A 165 5.50 17.44 -1.54
C VAL A 165 3.98 17.22 -1.58
N GLY A 166 3.55 16.34 -2.49
CA GLY A 166 2.15 15.96 -2.62
C GLY A 166 1.72 14.93 -1.56
N TYR A 167 0.45 14.99 -1.16
CA TYR A 167 -0.19 13.95 -0.36
C TYR A 167 -1.62 13.74 -0.85
N LEU A 168 -2.03 12.48 -1.00
CA LEU A 168 -3.43 12.10 -1.16
C LEU A 168 -3.73 10.75 -0.51
N TYR A 169 -4.98 10.60 -0.08
CA TYR A 169 -5.55 9.31 0.26
C TYR A 169 -6.22 8.68 -0.95
N TRP A 170 -6.01 7.38 -1.18
CA TRP A 170 -6.61 6.64 -2.27
C TRP A 170 -7.58 5.58 -1.76
N PHE A 171 -8.84 5.69 -2.17
CA PHE A 171 -9.79 4.57 -2.08
C PHE A 171 -9.69 3.72 -3.33
N LEU A 172 -9.78 2.40 -3.15
CA LEU A 172 -9.96 1.48 -4.25
C LEU A 172 -11.23 1.84 -5.03
N ASP A 173 -11.09 1.94 -6.35
CA ASP A 173 -12.21 2.02 -7.28
C ASP A 173 -12.37 0.68 -8.02
N PRO A 174 -13.34 -0.18 -7.65
CA PRO A 174 -13.49 -1.50 -8.25
C PRO A 174 -13.93 -1.37 -9.72
N ASN A 175 -13.11 -1.85 -10.66
CA ASN A 175 -13.45 -1.84 -12.08
C ASN A 175 -12.86 -3.04 -12.82
N GLY A 176 -13.54 -3.47 -13.90
CA GLY A 176 -13.13 -4.62 -14.72
C GLY A 176 -11.83 -4.39 -15.47
N ASN A 177 -11.62 -3.18 -16.01
CA ASN A 177 -10.44 -2.86 -16.81
C ASN A 177 -9.12 -3.06 -16.04
N ASP A 178 -9.09 -2.67 -14.76
CA ASP A 178 -7.91 -2.89 -13.92
C ASP A 178 -7.74 -4.37 -13.54
N LEU A 179 -8.83 -5.12 -13.41
CA LEU A 179 -8.75 -6.58 -13.21
C LEU A 179 -8.18 -7.28 -14.45
N ASP A 180 -8.61 -6.87 -15.66
CA ASP A 180 -8.12 -7.43 -16.92
C ASP A 180 -6.61 -7.18 -17.07
N LYS A 181 -6.14 -5.97 -16.76
CA LYS A 181 -4.71 -5.65 -16.72
C LYS A 181 -3.94 -6.52 -15.74
N LEU A 182 -4.48 -6.76 -14.54
CA LEU A 182 -3.83 -7.63 -13.57
C LEU A 182 -3.76 -9.07 -14.07
N THR A 183 -4.82 -9.58 -14.70
CA THR A 183 -4.81 -10.90 -15.35
C THR A 183 -3.69 -10.98 -16.37
N GLU A 184 -3.58 -10.00 -17.26
CA GLU A 184 -2.50 -9.94 -18.24
C GLU A 184 -1.10 -9.95 -17.58
N TYR A 185 -0.90 -9.18 -16.51
CA TYR A 185 0.39 -9.17 -15.80
C TYR A 185 0.70 -10.48 -15.08
N ILE A 186 -0.31 -11.22 -14.63
CA ILE A 186 -0.13 -12.55 -14.05
C ILE A 186 0.26 -13.54 -15.15
N ASP A 187 -0.44 -13.52 -16.28
CA ASP A 187 -0.19 -14.42 -17.41
C ASP A 187 1.21 -14.19 -18.02
N GLN A 188 1.67 -12.95 -18.04
CA GLN A 188 3.03 -12.57 -18.44
C GLN A 188 4.09 -12.88 -17.36
N GLY A 189 3.71 -13.40 -16.20
CA GLY A 189 4.62 -13.69 -15.09
C GLY A 189 5.19 -12.47 -14.37
N LYS A 190 4.68 -11.26 -14.66
CA LYS A 190 5.10 -9.99 -14.04
C LYS A 190 4.56 -9.82 -12.63
N LEU A 191 3.47 -10.51 -12.29
CA LEU A 191 2.84 -10.47 -10.97
C LEU A 191 2.50 -11.88 -10.49
N LYS A 192 3.04 -12.28 -9.34
CA LYS A 192 2.76 -13.57 -8.69
C LYS A 192 1.88 -13.39 -7.45
N PRO A 193 0.80 -14.19 -7.30
CA PRO A 193 0.03 -14.23 -6.07
C PRO A 193 0.85 -14.75 -4.90
N VAL A 194 0.89 -14.00 -3.80
CA VAL A 194 1.47 -14.45 -2.53
C VAL A 194 0.35 -14.65 -1.50
N VAL A 195 0.08 -15.92 -1.19
CA VAL A 195 -0.87 -16.34 -0.14
C VAL A 195 -0.06 -16.74 1.08
N GLY A 196 -0.26 -16.07 2.21
CA GLY A 196 0.53 -16.38 3.41
C GLY A 196 -0.18 -17.25 4.45
N ALA A 197 -1.52 -17.24 4.49
CA ALA A 197 -2.28 -18.14 5.34
C ALA A 197 -3.52 -18.62 4.59
N GLN A 198 -3.77 -19.92 4.65
CA GLN A 198 -4.99 -20.54 4.12
C GLN A 198 -5.64 -21.35 5.24
N VAL A 199 -6.89 -21.03 5.54
CA VAL A 199 -7.64 -21.67 6.62
C VAL A 199 -8.99 -22.11 6.10
N HIS A 200 -9.40 -23.33 6.44
CA HIS A 200 -10.69 -23.85 6.07
C HIS A 200 -11.78 -23.30 7.02
N LEU A 201 -12.92 -22.86 6.49
CA LEU A 201 -14.00 -22.22 7.24
C LEU A 201 -14.55 -23.12 8.37
N LYS A 202 -14.55 -24.44 8.15
CA LYS A 202 -14.94 -25.45 9.16
C LYS A 202 -14.05 -25.43 10.41
N ASP A 203 -12.81 -24.95 10.31
CA ASP A 203 -11.88 -24.82 11.45
C ASP A 203 -12.02 -23.42 12.06
N ILE A 204 -13.07 -23.25 12.87
CA ILE A 204 -13.45 -21.95 13.43
C ILE A 204 -12.35 -21.37 14.32
N ASP A 205 -11.61 -22.20 15.04
CA ASP A 205 -10.52 -21.74 15.91
C ASP A 205 -9.39 -21.15 15.07
N LYS A 206 -8.96 -21.83 14.01
CA LYS A 206 -7.96 -21.26 13.09
C LYS A 206 -8.48 -20.03 12.35
N VAL A 207 -9.77 -19.95 12.02
CA VAL A 207 -10.36 -18.73 11.43
C VAL A 207 -10.25 -17.57 12.39
N ARG A 208 -10.55 -17.78 13.69
CA ARG A 208 -10.39 -16.75 14.73
C ARG A 208 -8.94 -16.31 14.87
N GLU A 209 -8.00 -17.25 14.89
CA GLU A 209 -6.56 -16.95 14.94
C GLU A 209 -6.10 -16.15 13.72
N ALA A 210 -6.52 -16.55 12.52
CA ALA A 210 -6.21 -15.85 11.28
C ALA A 210 -6.77 -14.42 11.27
N CYS A 211 -8.01 -14.22 11.71
CA CYS A 211 -8.62 -12.90 11.86
C CYS A 211 -7.87 -12.06 12.91
N ALA A 212 -7.49 -12.66 14.04
CA ALA A 212 -6.73 -11.97 15.08
C ALA A 212 -5.32 -11.55 14.58
N LEU A 213 -4.66 -12.37 13.77
CA LEU A 213 -3.38 -12.05 13.14
C LEU A 213 -3.51 -10.83 12.22
N VAL A 214 -4.55 -10.81 11.38
CA VAL A 214 -4.84 -9.68 10.46
C VAL A 214 -5.16 -8.42 11.26
N TYR A 215 -5.99 -8.52 12.30
CA TYR A 215 -6.36 -7.39 13.14
C TYR A 215 -5.18 -6.78 13.88
N LYS A 216 -4.25 -7.61 14.39
CA LYS A 216 -3.01 -7.15 15.02
C LYS A 216 -2.07 -6.44 14.05
N GLY A 217 -2.25 -6.63 12.74
CA GLY A 217 -1.42 -6.03 11.68
C GLY A 217 0.03 -6.51 11.67
N LYS A 218 0.38 -7.51 12.50
CA LYS A 218 1.74 -8.04 12.67
C LYS A 218 1.73 -9.56 12.52
N GLY A 219 2.83 -10.12 12.04
CA GLY A 219 3.01 -11.56 11.89
C GLY A 219 2.56 -12.15 10.55
N GLY A 220 1.51 -11.60 9.92
CA GLY A 220 1.01 -12.09 8.62
C GLY A 220 1.96 -11.90 7.42
N LEU A 221 1.87 -12.80 6.45
CA LEU A 221 2.49 -12.69 5.13
C LEU A 221 1.38 -12.62 4.07
N GLY A 222 1.56 -11.81 3.04
CA GLY A 222 0.63 -11.72 1.92
C GLY A 222 -0.83 -11.62 2.34
N LYS A 223 -1.70 -12.34 1.61
CA LYS A 223 -3.13 -12.43 1.89
C LYS A 223 -3.45 -13.66 2.74
N THR A 224 -4.30 -13.48 3.76
CA THR A 224 -5.01 -14.57 4.43
C THR A 224 -6.26 -14.94 3.61
N VAL A 225 -6.44 -16.23 3.33
CA VAL A 225 -7.57 -16.78 2.55
C VAL A 225 -8.35 -17.75 3.43
N ILE A 226 -9.66 -17.53 3.53
CA ILE A 226 -10.58 -18.48 4.16
C ILE A 226 -11.23 -19.31 3.06
N GLN A 227 -11.00 -20.61 3.06
CA GLN A 227 -11.63 -21.56 2.14
C GLN A 227 -13.02 -21.90 2.64
N VAL A 228 -14.03 -21.72 1.80
CA VAL A 228 -15.44 -21.95 2.15
C VAL A 228 -15.91 -23.34 1.74
N ALA A 229 -15.21 -23.98 0.80
CA ALA A 229 -15.48 -25.32 0.27
C ALA A 229 -14.24 -26.20 0.38
#